data_AF-A0A965PP29-F1
#
_entry.id   AF-A0A965PP29-F1
#
_cell.length_a   1.000
_cell.length_b   1.000
_cell.length_c   1.000
_cell.angle_alpha   90.00
_cell.angle_beta   90.00
_cell.angle_gamma   90.00
#
_symmetry.space_group_name_H-M   'P 1'
#
loop_
_entity.id
_entity.type
_entity.pdbx_description
1 polymer ?
#
loop_
_entity_poly.entity_id
_entity_poly.type
_entity_poly.pdbx_seq_one_letter_code
_entity_poly.pdbx_strand_id
1 'polypeptide(L)'
;MSNVIRIKRSTGASAPASLANAELAYSEGVAGGGSLYIGVGTGGAGGSATSIVCIGGPSTYATKSYVDTAIASADLSSALTGYAQLSGASFTGNVTIGGNLTVNGTTTTINSTTLSVDDKNVVLGDVASPTDVTADGGGITLKGATDKTLNWVNATAAWTSSEHFGLASGKAYYINGVSVLSSSTLGSGVTASSLTSVGALTSGSLGAGFTTVSVALGGTGATTLTGMIKGNGTSAFTAATAGTD
;
A
#
# COMPACT_ATOMS: atom_id res chain seq x y z
N MET A 1 -6.95 -3.59 -76.57
CA MET A 1 -8.42 -3.57 -76.32
C MET A 1 -8.68 -4.30 -75.03
N SER A 2 -9.39 -3.70 -74.08
CA SER A 2 -9.87 -4.41 -72.89
C SER A 2 -11.06 -5.29 -73.27
N ASN A 3 -11.06 -6.54 -72.84
CA ASN A 3 -12.22 -7.41 -72.98
C ASN A 3 -13.17 -7.15 -71.82
N VAL A 4 -14.46 -6.95 -72.11
CA VAL A 4 -15.50 -6.84 -71.08
C VAL A 4 -16.08 -8.22 -70.81
N ILE A 5 -15.84 -8.75 -69.61
CA ILE A 5 -16.47 -9.99 -69.13
C ILE A 5 -17.72 -9.61 -68.35
N ARG A 6 -18.88 -10.19 -68.71
CA ARG A 6 -20.13 -10.06 -67.96
C ARG A 6 -20.49 -11.40 -67.33
N ILE A 7 -20.83 -11.38 -66.05
CA ILE A 7 -21.35 -12.54 -65.31
C ILE A 7 -22.87 -12.45 -65.15
N LYS A 8 -23.49 -13.54 -64.69
CA LYS A 8 -24.91 -13.57 -64.37
C LYS A 8 -25.21 -12.48 -63.32
N ARG A 9 -26.32 -11.79 -63.47
CA ARG A 9 -26.70 -10.69 -62.57
C ARG A 9 -28.19 -10.71 -62.28
N SER A 10 -28.58 -10.34 -61.08
CA SER A 10 -29.99 -10.14 -60.70
C SER A 10 -30.24 -8.70 -60.30
N THR A 11 -31.45 -8.19 -60.54
CA THR A 11 -31.89 -6.89 -60.02
C THR A 11 -32.36 -6.96 -58.55
N GLY A 12 -32.54 -8.17 -58.00
CA GLY A 12 -32.88 -8.41 -56.60
C GLY A 12 -31.66 -8.59 -55.69
N ALA A 13 -31.91 -8.62 -54.37
CA ALA A 13 -30.90 -8.75 -53.32
C ALA A 13 -30.54 -10.21 -52.95
N SER A 14 -31.47 -11.15 -53.15
CA SER A 14 -31.33 -12.56 -52.77
C SER A 14 -30.22 -13.29 -53.52
N ALA A 15 -29.68 -14.34 -52.91
CA ALA A 15 -28.81 -15.28 -53.60
C ALA A 15 -29.54 -15.88 -54.83
N PRO A 16 -28.82 -16.19 -55.93
CA PRO A 16 -29.40 -16.90 -57.06
C PRO A 16 -30.06 -18.22 -56.63
N ALA A 17 -31.17 -18.61 -57.26
CA ALA A 17 -31.85 -19.87 -56.94
C ALA A 17 -31.14 -21.10 -57.54
N SER A 18 -30.37 -20.91 -58.60
CA SER A 18 -29.57 -21.96 -59.25
C SER A 18 -28.39 -21.35 -60.00
N LEU A 19 -27.27 -22.06 -59.98
CA LEU A 19 -26.07 -21.79 -60.76
C LEU A 19 -25.56 -23.11 -61.33
N ALA A 20 -24.82 -23.07 -62.44
CA ALA A 20 -23.95 -24.16 -62.81
C ALA A 20 -22.72 -24.19 -61.90
N ASN A 21 -22.04 -25.34 -61.82
CA ASN A 21 -20.77 -25.46 -61.13
C ASN A 21 -19.75 -24.47 -61.72
N ALA A 22 -19.06 -23.76 -60.85
CA ALA A 22 -18.16 -22.65 -61.15
C ALA A 22 -18.79 -21.42 -61.86
N GLU A 23 -20.12 -21.34 -61.98
CA GLU A 23 -20.78 -20.14 -62.52
C GLU A 23 -20.75 -19.01 -61.49
N LEU A 24 -20.35 -17.81 -61.92
CA LEU A 24 -20.37 -16.59 -61.12
C LEU A 24 -21.68 -15.81 -61.33
N ALA A 25 -22.20 -15.26 -60.24
CA ALA A 25 -23.38 -14.40 -60.27
C ALA A 25 -23.28 -13.23 -59.30
N TYR A 26 -23.85 -12.08 -59.66
CA TYR A 26 -23.85 -10.86 -58.85
C TYR A 26 -25.26 -10.37 -58.55
N SER A 27 -25.56 -10.05 -57.28
CA SER A 27 -26.83 -9.42 -56.92
C SER A 27 -26.71 -7.90 -56.96
N GLU A 28 -27.44 -7.23 -57.86
CA GLU A 28 -27.40 -5.77 -58.05
C GLU A 28 -28.46 -5.03 -57.20
N GLY A 29 -29.31 -5.73 -56.46
CA GLY A 29 -30.38 -5.13 -55.67
C GLY A 29 -29.88 -4.10 -54.64
N VAL A 30 -30.52 -2.94 -54.59
CA VAL A 30 -30.29 -1.94 -53.55
C VAL A 30 -30.97 -2.38 -52.24
N ALA A 31 -30.29 -2.22 -51.11
CA ALA A 31 -30.65 -2.77 -49.78
C ALA A 31 -30.57 -4.30 -49.69
N GLY A 32 -29.38 -4.83 -49.38
CA GLY A 32 -29.12 -6.25 -49.14
C GLY A 32 -28.51 -7.02 -50.32
N GLY A 33 -28.38 -6.40 -51.50
CA GLY A 33 -27.59 -6.94 -52.61
C GLY A 33 -26.11 -6.54 -52.52
N GLY A 34 -25.45 -6.42 -53.67
CA GLY A 34 -24.02 -6.12 -53.78
C GLY A 34 -23.12 -7.33 -53.53
N SER A 35 -23.66 -8.55 -53.68
CA SER A 35 -22.96 -9.79 -53.35
C SER A 35 -22.59 -10.59 -54.59
N LEU A 36 -21.36 -11.11 -54.60
CA LEU A 36 -20.82 -12.03 -55.59
C LEU A 36 -20.97 -13.46 -55.07
N TYR A 37 -21.54 -14.32 -55.90
CA TYR A 37 -21.79 -15.72 -55.62
C TYR A 37 -21.07 -16.62 -56.62
N ILE A 38 -20.71 -17.82 -56.18
CA ILE A 38 -20.22 -18.91 -57.04
C ILE A 38 -21.04 -20.16 -56.81
N GLY A 39 -21.41 -20.84 -57.90
CA GLY A 39 -21.98 -22.18 -57.84
C GLY A 39 -20.88 -23.19 -57.54
N VAL A 40 -21.05 -24.00 -56.49
CA VAL A 40 -20.15 -25.09 -56.12
C VAL A 40 -20.90 -26.41 -56.26
N GLY A 41 -20.39 -27.34 -57.05
CA GLY A 41 -20.97 -28.66 -57.24
C GLY A 41 -19.99 -29.66 -57.87
N THR A 42 -20.46 -30.88 -58.10
CA THR A 42 -19.62 -32.00 -58.57
C THR A 42 -19.79 -32.34 -60.06
N GLY A 43 -20.61 -31.60 -60.81
CA GLY A 43 -20.72 -31.76 -62.26
C GLY A 43 -19.67 -30.93 -62.99
N GLY A 44 -19.03 -31.47 -64.04
CA GLY A 44 -18.10 -30.75 -64.92
C GLY A 44 -18.73 -29.56 -65.65
N ALA A 45 -18.13 -29.10 -66.76
CA ALA A 45 -18.62 -27.94 -67.51
C ALA A 45 -20.13 -28.05 -67.84
N GLY A 46 -20.94 -27.15 -67.27
CA GLY A 46 -22.40 -27.11 -67.46
C GLY A 46 -23.21 -27.95 -66.45
N GLY A 47 -22.59 -28.65 -65.50
CA GLY A 47 -23.29 -29.35 -64.43
C GLY A 47 -23.91 -28.37 -63.42
N SER A 48 -25.03 -28.76 -62.78
CA SER A 48 -25.66 -27.92 -61.76
C SER A 48 -24.82 -27.81 -60.49
N ALA A 49 -24.78 -26.62 -59.90
CA ALA A 49 -24.22 -26.43 -58.57
C ALA A 49 -25.09 -27.13 -57.52
N THR A 50 -24.46 -27.76 -56.53
CA THR A 50 -25.16 -28.35 -55.37
C THR A 50 -25.25 -27.36 -54.21
N SER A 51 -24.47 -26.27 -54.26
CA SER A 51 -24.50 -25.17 -53.30
C SER A 51 -24.17 -23.85 -54.00
N ILE A 52 -24.70 -22.74 -53.48
CA ILE A 52 -24.42 -21.39 -53.95
C ILE A 52 -23.76 -20.66 -52.79
N VAL A 53 -22.48 -20.33 -52.97
CA VAL A 53 -21.63 -19.75 -51.92
C VAL A 53 -21.43 -18.27 -52.22
N CYS A 54 -21.72 -17.42 -51.24
CA CYS A 54 -21.37 -16.01 -51.31
C CYS A 54 -19.86 -15.86 -51.06
N ILE A 55 -19.15 -15.19 -51.97
CA ILE A 55 -17.69 -15.04 -51.96
C ILE A 55 -17.22 -13.58 -51.98
N GLY A 56 -18.14 -12.62 -52.03
CA GLY A 56 -17.83 -11.20 -51.96
C GLY A 56 -19.09 -10.37 -51.75
N GLY A 57 -18.96 -9.18 -51.16
CA GLY A 57 -20.09 -8.29 -50.86
C GLY A 57 -20.28 -7.98 -49.37
N PRO A 58 -21.24 -7.11 -49.02
CA PRO A 58 -21.45 -6.60 -47.66
C PRO A 58 -21.70 -7.69 -46.59
N SER A 59 -22.18 -8.87 -47.00
CA SER A 59 -22.55 -9.98 -46.12
C SER A 59 -21.48 -11.09 -46.00
N THR A 60 -20.38 -11.01 -46.75
CA THR A 60 -19.29 -12.01 -46.74
C THR A 60 -18.04 -11.59 -46.00
N TYR A 61 -17.84 -10.28 -45.84
CA TYR A 61 -16.91 -9.82 -44.82
C TYR A 61 -17.64 -9.95 -43.49
N ALA A 62 -16.94 -10.42 -42.45
CA ALA A 62 -17.40 -10.25 -41.08
C ALA A 62 -17.79 -8.78 -40.93
N THR A 63 -19.09 -8.48 -40.88
CA THR A 63 -19.56 -7.10 -40.80
C THR A 63 -18.96 -6.48 -39.55
N LYS A 64 -18.72 -5.16 -39.53
CA LYS A 64 -18.24 -4.50 -38.31
C LYS A 64 -19.10 -4.87 -37.10
N SER A 65 -20.40 -5.12 -37.29
CA SER A 65 -21.32 -5.61 -36.26
C SER A 65 -21.09 -7.06 -35.83
N TYR A 66 -20.75 -7.98 -36.74
CA TYR A 66 -20.34 -9.35 -36.40
C TYR A 66 -18.99 -9.33 -35.67
N VAL A 67 -18.07 -8.47 -36.09
CA VAL A 67 -16.80 -8.23 -35.41
C VAL A 67 -17.04 -7.61 -34.03
N ASP A 68 -17.83 -6.54 -33.89
CA ASP A 68 -18.15 -5.91 -32.60
C ASP A 68 -18.86 -6.88 -31.62
N THR A 69 -19.73 -7.76 -32.12
CA THR A 69 -20.42 -8.77 -31.31
C THR A 69 -19.51 -9.95 -30.96
N ALA A 70 -18.65 -10.37 -31.88
CA ALA A 70 -17.64 -11.40 -31.63
C ALA A 70 -16.50 -10.89 -30.74
N ILE A 71 -16.19 -9.58 -30.72
CA ILE A 71 -15.22 -8.99 -29.80
C ILE A 71 -15.76 -8.95 -28.36
N ALA A 72 -17.09 -8.98 -28.16
CA ALA A 72 -17.68 -9.12 -26.84
C ALA A 72 -17.57 -10.55 -26.27
N SER A 73 -17.33 -11.58 -27.11
CA SER A 73 -17.21 -12.99 -26.68
C SER A 73 -15.91 -13.69 -27.11
N ALA A 74 -15.04 -13.03 -27.87
CA ALA A 74 -13.68 -13.47 -28.08
C ALA A 74 -12.95 -13.14 -26.79
N ASP A 75 -12.63 -14.19 -26.05
CA ASP A 75 -11.71 -14.15 -24.95
C ASP A 75 -10.32 -13.70 -25.45
N LEU A 76 -10.16 -12.39 -25.62
CA LEU A 76 -8.89 -11.73 -25.88
C LEU A 76 -7.97 -11.81 -24.66
N SER A 77 -8.47 -12.24 -23.49
CA SER A 77 -7.66 -12.33 -22.27
C SER A 77 -6.56 -13.37 -22.44
N SER A 78 -6.82 -14.49 -23.11
CA SER A 78 -5.79 -15.50 -23.40
C SER A 78 -4.75 -15.03 -24.42
N ALA A 79 -5.14 -14.25 -25.43
CA ALA A 79 -4.27 -13.80 -26.52
C ALA A 79 -3.48 -12.51 -26.20
N LEU A 80 -3.92 -11.71 -25.22
CA LEU A 80 -3.35 -10.38 -24.92
C LEU A 80 -2.39 -10.36 -23.73
N THR A 81 -2.21 -11.49 -23.04
CA THR A 81 -1.26 -11.65 -21.92
C THR A 81 0.19 -11.32 -22.29
N GLY A 82 0.53 -11.28 -23.59
CA GLY A 82 1.87 -10.91 -24.08
C GLY A 82 2.03 -9.55 -24.76
N TYR A 83 0.96 -8.82 -25.15
CA TYR A 83 1.11 -7.78 -26.19
C TYR A 83 0.36 -6.44 -26.05
N ALA A 84 -0.56 -6.22 -25.12
CA ALA A 84 -1.00 -4.84 -24.84
C ALA A 84 -0.33 -4.32 -23.57
N GLN A 85 0.62 -3.42 -23.75
CA GLN A 85 0.81 -2.38 -22.74
C GLN A 85 -0.54 -1.66 -22.61
N LEU A 86 -1.28 -1.94 -21.54
CA LEU A 86 -2.38 -1.11 -21.08
C LEU A 86 -1.81 0.18 -20.48
N SER A 87 -0.98 0.89 -21.25
CA SER A 87 -0.46 2.19 -20.86
C SER A 87 -1.66 3.10 -20.61
N GLY A 88 -1.87 3.49 -19.35
CA GLY A 88 -3.02 4.30 -18.96
C GLY A 88 -4.34 3.54 -18.80
N ALA A 89 -4.30 2.23 -18.47
CA ALA A 89 -5.51 1.50 -18.09
C ALA A 89 -6.30 2.26 -17.00
N SER A 90 -7.61 2.41 -17.20
CA SER A 90 -8.52 2.99 -16.22
C SER A 90 -9.67 2.03 -15.98
N PHE A 91 -9.88 1.68 -14.71
CA PHE A 91 -10.98 0.82 -14.29
C PHE A 91 -12.00 1.69 -13.55
N THR A 92 -13.24 1.71 -14.03
CA THR A 92 -14.32 2.51 -13.45
C THR A 92 -15.13 1.77 -12.39
N GLY A 93 -14.94 0.44 -12.29
CA GLY A 93 -15.55 -0.41 -11.29
C GLY A 93 -14.52 -1.02 -10.34
N ASN A 94 -14.95 -2.02 -9.57
CA ASN A 94 -14.09 -2.73 -8.64
C ASN A 94 -13.03 -3.55 -9.39
N VAL A 95 -11.81 -3.58 -8.84
CA VAL A 95 -10.73 -4.43 -9.32
C VAL A 95 -10.43 -5.46 -8.24
N THR A 96 -10.41 -6.73 -8.60
CA THR A 96 -9.92 -7.82 -7.75
C THR A 96 -8.70 -8.42 -8.40
N ILE A 97 -7.58 -8.46 -7.68
CA ILE A 97 -6.34 -9.08 -8.14
C ILE A 97 -6.22 -10.42 -7.41
N GLY A 98 -6.38 -11.52 -8.14
CA GLY A 98 -6.25 -12.88 -7.58
C GLY A 98 -4.82 -13.35 -7.36
N GLY A 99 -3.83 -12.51 -7.66
CA GLY A 99 -2.40 -12.77 -7.51
C GLY A 99 -1.66 -11.57 -6.91
N ASN A 100 -0.39 -11.44 -7.23
CA ASN A 100 0.44 -10.33 -6.71
C ASN A 100 0.21 -9.04 -7.50
N LEU A 101 0.27 -7.91 -6.78
CA LEU A 101 0.37 -6.58 -7.39
C LEU A 101 1.83 -6.10 -7.29
N THR A 102 2.45 -5.82 -8.43
CA THR A 102 3.75 -5.15 -8.51
C THR A 102 3.59 -3.85 -9.27
N VAL A 103 3.96 -2.73 -8.64
CA VAL A 103 3.87 -1.39 -9.24
C VAL A 103 5.29 -0.87 -9.48
N ASN A 104 5.74 -0.86 -10.73
CA ASN A 104 7.02 -0.28 -11.12
C ASN A 104 6.82 1.21 -11.46
N GLY A 105 6.73 2.04 -10.44
CA GLY A 105 6.54 3.48 -10.57
C GLY A 105 7.20 4.24 -9.42
N THR A 106 7.21 5.57 -9.49
CA THR A 106 7.75 6.43 -8.42
C THR A 106 6.72 6.77 -7.35
N THR A 107 5.42 6.60 -7.65
CA THR A 107 4.32 6.92 -6.74
C THR A 107 3.23 5.86 -6.80
N THR A 108 2.57 5.65 -5.65
CA THR A 108 1.31 4.93 -5.53
C THR A 108 0.39 5.78 -4.67
N THR A 109 -0.77 6.16 -5.20
CA THR A 109 -1.75 7.00 -4.49
C THR A 109 -3.01 6.18 -4.23
N ILE A 110 -3.36 5.98 -2.95
CA ILE A 110 -4.55 5.25 -2.53
C ILE A 110 -5.49 6.23 -1.84
N ASN A 111 -6.58 6.60 -2.52
CA ASN A 111 -7.61 7.47 -1.97
C ASN A 111 -8.72 6.59 -1.38
N SER A 112 -8.58 6.22 -0.11
CA SER A 112 -9.53 5.33 0.57
C SER A 112 -9.71 5.78 2.02
N THR A 113 -10.87 5.51 2.59
CA THR A 113 -11.15 5.77 4.01
C THR A 113 -10.48 4.74 4.92
N THR A 114 -10.21 3.54 4.39
CA THR A 114 -9.60 2.44 5.14
C THR A 114 -8.67 1.67 4.22
N LEU A 115 -7.49 1.35 4.75
CA LEU A 115 -6.53 0.42 4.18
C LEU A 115 -6.38 -0.74 5.18
N SER A 116 -6.86 -1.92 4.81
CA SER A 116 -6.63 -3.15 5.59
C SER A 116 -5.45 -3.88 4.99
N VAL A 117 -4.51 -4.27 5.84
CA VAL A 117 -3.30 -5.02 5.46
C VAL A 117 -3.19 -6.21 6.39
N ASP A 118 -3.36 -7.40 5.82
CA ASP A 118 -3.25 -8.65 6.58
C ASP A 118 -1.79 -9.16 6.63
N ASP A 119 -0.89 -8.49 5.92
CA ASP A 119 0.53 -8.82 5.89
C ASP A 119 1.16 -8.70 7.28
N LYS A 120 2.08 -9.62 7.58
CA LYS A 120 2.80 -9.65 8.86
C LYS A 120 3.64 -8.38 9.07
N ASN A 121 4.17 -7.81 7.98
CA ASN A 121 5.10 -6.68 8.00
C ASN A 121 4.82 -5.72 6.84
N VAL A 122 5.09 -4.44 7.06
CA VAL A 122 5.23 -3.42 6.01
C VAL A 122 6.71 -3.03 5.93
N VAL A 123 7.33 -3.23 4.76
CA VAL A 123 8.74 -2.87 4.54
C VAL A 123 8.82 -1.50 3.88
N LEU A 124 9.57 -0.59 4.49
CA LEU A 124 9.80 0.76 3.98
C LEU A 124 11.28 0.93 3.62
N GLY A 125 11.59 1.71 2.58
CA GLY A 125 12.97 1.98 2.17
C GLY A 125 13.70 0.77 1.58
N ASP A 126 12.98 -0.22 1.06
CA ASP A 126 13.53 -1.41 0.40
C ASP A 126 14.06 -1.07 -1.00
N VAL A 127 15.20 -0.39 -1.01
CA VAL A 127 15.98 -0.06 -2.21
C VAL A 127 17.06 -1.11 -2.44
N ALA A 128 17.68 -1.14 -3.62
CA ALA A 128 18.66 -2.17 -3.99
C ALA A 128 19.85 -2.30 -3.01
N SER A 129 20.25 -1.21 -2.36
CA SER A 129 21.33 -1.16 -1.35
C SER A 129 20.92 -0.25 -0.18
N PRO A 130 20.20 -0.74 0.83
CA PRO A 130 19.69 0.07 1.93
C PRO A 130 20.80 0.49 2.91
N THR A 131 20.72 1.73 3.39
CA THR A 131 21.57 2.36 4.42
C THR A 131 20.75 3.31 5.28
N ASP A 132 21.28 3.75 6.42
CA ASP A 132 20.59 4.78 7.26
C ASP A 132 20.42 6.11 6.50
N VAL A 133 21.28 6.40 5.53
CA VAL A 133 21.16 7.58 4.65
C VAL A 133 19.98 7.44 3.71
N THR A 134 19.78 6.27 3.10
CA THR A 134 18.63 6.04 2.20
C THR A 134 17.31 5.91 2.94
N ALA A 135 17.35 5.57 4.24
CA ALA A 135 16.18 5.50 5.10
C ALA A 135 15.83 6.85 5.76
N ASP A 136 16.72 7.85 5.71
CA ASP A 136 16.53 9.14 6.38
C ASP A 136 15.24 9.83 5.91
N GLY A 137 14.38 10.19 6.87
CA GLY A 137 13.05 10.73 6.60
C GLY A 137 11.98 9.69 6.25
N GLY A 138 12.33 8.40 6.09
CA GLY A 138 11.38 7.32 5.88
C GLY A 138 10.45 7.13 7.08
N GLY A 139 9.16 6.96 6.83
CA GLY A 139 8.18 6.84 7.91
C GLY A 139 6.74 7.13 7.48
N ILE A 140 5.95 7.61 8.43
CA ILE A 140 4.53 7.94 8.25
C ILE A 140 4.32 9.43 8.53
N THR A 141 3.60 10.09 7.63
CA THR A 141 3.14 11.48 7.79
C THR A 141 1.64 11.51 7.90
N LEU A 142 1.12 12.01 9.02
CA LEU A 142 -0.28 12.31 9.21
C LEU A 142 -0.54 13.79 8.90
N LYS A 143 -1.35 14.05 7.88
CA LYS A 143 -1.71 15.40 7.45
C LYS A 143 -2.66 16.05 8.46
N GLY A 144 -2.45 17.34 8.73
CA GLY A 144 -3.31 18.20 9.55
C GLY A 144 -3.05 19.67 9.24
N ALA A 145 -3.46 20.60 10.11
CA ALA A 145 -3.06 22.01 9.99
C ALA A 145 -1.53 22.16 9.95
N THR A 146 -0.85 21.33 10.74
CA THR A 146 0.56 20.98 10.61
C THR A 146 0.71 19.47 10.48
N ASP A 147 1.66 19.05 9.67
CA ASP A 147 2.02 17.64 9.50
C ASP A 147 2.60 17.07 10.79
N LYS A 148 2.29 15.80 11.04
CA LYS A 148 2.75 15.03 12.19
C LYS A 148 3.51 13.84 11.66
N THR A 149 4.70 13.57 12.19
CA THR A 149 5.59 12.56 11.62
C THR A 149 6.02 11.55 12.67
N LEU A 150 6.13 10.30 12.23
CA LEU A 150 6.98 9.30 12.85
C LEU A 150 7.95 8.83 11.78
N ASN A 151 9.22 9.21 11.88
CA ASN A 151 10.22 8.97 10.85
C ASN A 151 11.57 8.51 11.44
N TRP A 152 12.31 7.75 10.64
CA TRP A 152 13.72 7.50 10.91
C TRP A 152 14.52 8.78 10.68
N VAL A 153 15.37 9.13 11.64
CA VAL A 153 16.28 10.27 11.56
C VAL A 153 17.71 9.75 11.72
N ASN A 154 18.48 9.77 10.63
CA ASN A 154 19.83 9.25 10.55
C ASN A 154 20.77 9.95 11.54
N ALA A 155 20.64 11.28 11.68
CA ALA A 155 21.48 12.08 12.57
C ALA A 155 21.40 11.64 14.06
N THR A 156 20.26 11.09 14.47
CA THR A 156 20.04 10.60 15.85
C THR A 156 20.00 9.07 15.94
N ALA A 157 20.13 8.37 14.82
CA ALA A 157 19.97 6.91 14.70
C ALA A 157 18.71 6.38 15.41
N ALA A 158 17.58 7.08 15.24
CA ALA A 158 16.37 6.78 15.98
C ALA A 158 15.10 7.09 15.19
N TRP A 159 14.05 6.31 15.48
CA TRP A 159 12.69 6.73 15.19
C TRP A 159 12.33 7.93 16.04
N THR A 160 11.93 9.01 15.38
CA THR A 160 11.56 10.28 16.00
C THR A 160 10.11 10.57 15.72
N SER A 161 9.35 10.86 16.77
CA SER A 161 7.99 11.35 16.66
C SER A 161 8.00 12.86 16.81
N SER A 162 7.28 13.58 15.94
CA SER A 162 7.02 15.01 16.16
C SER A 162 6.02 15.24 17.29
N GLU A 163 5.22 14.22 17.62
CA GLU A 163 4.15 14.29 18.61
C GLU A 163 4.40 13.37 19.81
N HIS A 164 3.63 13.58 20.87
CA HIS A 164 3.66 12.73 22.05
C HIS A 164 2.99 11.37 21.80
N PHE A 165 3.51 10.31 22.44
CA PHE A 165 2.80 9.05 22.57
C PHE A 165 1.94 9.06 23.84
N GLY A 166 0.63 8.87 23.67
CA GLY A 166 -0.29 8.63 24.77
C GLY A 166 -0.46 7.13 24.99
N LEU A 167 -0.46 6.69 26.25
CA LEU A 167 -0.74 5.30 26.61
C LEU A 167 -2.06 5.21 27.37
N ALA A 168 -2.83 4.15 27.11
CA ALA A 168 -4.05 3.86 27.86
C ALA A 168 -3.74 3.54 29.33
N SER A 169 -4.75 3.67 30.20
CA SER A 169 -4.62 3.32 31.61
C SER A 169 -4.09 1.89 31.80
N GLY A 170 -3.17 1.71 32.75
CA GLY A 170 -2.51 0.44 33.04
C GLY A 170 -1.42 0.03 32.03
N LYS A 171 -1.09 0.88 31.04
CA LYS A 171 0.05 0.67 30.12
C LYS A 171 1.27 1.47 30.58
N ALA A 172 2.43 1.11 30.05
CA ALA A 172 3.71 1.69 30.40
C ALA A 172 4.65 1.71 29.18
N TYR A 173 5.67 2.55 29.25
CA TYR A 173 6.81 2.50 28.34
C TYR A 173 7.78 1.40 28.76
N TYR A 174 8.30 0.66 27.78
CA TYR A 174 9.20 -0.47 27.99
C TYR A 174 10.51 -0.29 27.24
N ILE A 175 11.60 -0.74 27.83
CA ILE A 175 12.91 -0.91 27.17
C ILE A 175 13.35 -2.35 27.41
N ASN A 176 13.61 -3.10 26.34
CA ASN A 176 14.03 -4.51 26.40
C ASN A 176 13.13 -5.37 27.33
N GLY A 177 11.81 -5.20 27.23
CA GLY A 177 10.84 -5.93 28.05
C GLY A 177 10.69 -5.44 29.49
N VAL A 178 11.42 -4.41 29.93
CA VAL A 178 11.32 -3.83 31.28
C VAL A 178 10.53 -2.53 31.24
N SER A 179 9.49 -2.42 32.08
CA SER A 179 8.73 -1.16 32.24
C SER A 179 9.62 -0.10 32.88
N VAL A 180 9.77 1.06 32.23
CA VAL A 180 10.59 2.18 32.71
C VAL A 180 9.77 3.38 33.18
N LEU A 181 8.55 3.55 32.67
CA LEU A 181 7.66 4.63 33.07
C LEU A 181 6.20 4.23 32.87
N SER A 182 5.39 4.46 33.90
CA SER A 182 3.92 4.32 33.87
C SER A 182 3.26 5.62 34.30
N SER A 183 1.92 5.65 34.35
CA SER A 183 1.16 6.81 34.83
C SER A 183 1.42 7.17 36.30
N SER A 184 2.00 6.27 37.11
CA SER A 184 2.11 6.47 38.57
C SER A 184 3.49 6.18 39.17
N THR A 185 4.43 5.62 38.40
CA THR A 185 5.76 5.28 38.91
C THR A 185 6.82 5.23 37.82
N LEU A 186 8.07 5.47 38.24
CA LEU A 186 9.25 5.04 37.50
C LEU A 186 9.45 3.53 37.68
N GLY A 187 10.01 2.88 36.67
CA GLY A 187 10.38 1.47 36.73
C GLY A 187 11.54 1.22 37.69
N SER A 188 11.59 0.04 38.32
CA SER A 188 12.69 -0.35 39.22
C SER A 188 14.05 -0.44 38.54
N GLY A 189 14.09 -0.57 37.22
CA GLY A 189 15.31 -0.50 36.42
C GLY A 189 15.91 0.90 36.29
N VAL A 190 15.20 1.96 36.69
CA VAL A 190 15.67 3.35 36.62
C VAL A 190 16.48 3.69 37.89
N THR A 191 17.70 3.16 37.99
CA THR A 191 18.55 3.26 39.19
C THR A 191 19.53 4.42 39.16
N ALA A 192 19.96 4.86 37.98
CA ALA A 192 20.83 6.02 37.78
C ALA A 192 19.99 7.21 37.30
N SER A 193 19.34 7.89 38.25
CA SER A 193 18.49 9.06 37.97
C SER A 193 19.19 10.35 38.38
N SER A 194 19.03 11.40 37.58
CA SER A 194 19.50 12.77 37.88
C SER A 194 18.33 13.72 38.14
N LEU A 195 17.35 13.29 38.96
CA LEU A 195 16.20 14.13 39.30
C LEU A 195 16.66 15.36 40.10
N THR A 196 16.29 16.55 39.65
CA THR A 196 16.62 17.81 40.34
C THR A 196 15.62 18.15 41.45
N SER A 197 14.44 17.53 41.43
CA SER A 197 13.42 17.66 42.45
C SER A 197 12.62 16.35 42.54
N VAL A 198 12.20 16.02 43.75
CA VAL A 198 11.30 14.92 44.05
C VAL A 198 10.18 15.43 44.96
N GLY A 199 9.05 14.72 44.96
CA GLY A 199 7.98 14.96 45.93
C GLY A 199 8.38 14.59 47.36
N ALA A 200 7.40 14.54 48.27
CA ALA A 200 7.64 14.12 49.65
C ALA A 200 8.18 12.68 49.70
N LEU A 201 9.27 12.49 50.44
CA LEU A 201 9.84 11.17 50.70
C LEU A 201 9.21 10.62 51.99
N THR A 202 8.20 9.77 51.87
CA THR A 202 7.48 9.21 53.04
C THR A 202 8.30 8.16 53.79
N SER A 203 9.17 7.44 53.07
CA SER A 203 10.02 6.38 53.61
C SER A 203 11.17 6.07 52.66
N GLY A 204 12.25 5.48 53.16
CA GLY A 204 13.37 5.03 52.35
C GLY A 204 14.67 5.03 53.15
N SER A 205 15.74 4.52 52.54
CA SER A 205 17.10 4.66 53.06
C SER A 205 17.86 5.60 52.13
N LEU A 206 18.62 6.53 52.70
CA LEU A 206 19.61 7.28 51.93
C LEU A 206 20.78 6.35 51.63
N GLY A 207 21.05 6.11 50.35
CA GLY A 207 22.15 5.26 49.90
C GLY A 207 23.53 5.89 50.15
N ALA A 208 24.58 5.15 49.83
CA ALA A 208 25.93 5.69 49.84
C ALA A 208 26.05 6.90 48.89
N GLY A 209 26.66 7.99 49.34
CA GLY A 209 26.83 9.23 48.57
C GLY A 209 25.95 10.40 49.04
N PHE A 210 24.91 10.15 49.85
CA PHE A 210 24.26 11.22 50.60
C PHE A 210 25.20 11.74 51.70
N THR A 211 25.41 13.05 51.75
CA THR A 211 26.15 13.72 52.83
C THR A 211 25.23 14.05 53.99
N THR A 212 25.75 14.71 55.02
CA THR A 212 24.95 15.18 56.16
C THR A 212 23.83 16.11 55.68
N VAL A 213 22.59 15.82 56.05
CA VAL A 213 21.51 16.82 55.92
C VAL A 213 21.85 17.98 56.87
N SER A 214 21.86 19.20 56.35
CA SER A 214 22.18 20.38 57.15
C SER A 214 21.09 20.64 58.20
N VAL A 215 21.45 21.32 59.27
CA VAL A 215 20.53 21.62 60.38
C VAL A 215 19.36 22.49 59.92
N ALA A 216 19.62 23.42 59.00
CA ALA A 216 18.59 24.25 58.39
C ALA A 216 17.54 23.44 57.61
N LEU A 217 17.87 22.21 57.20
CA LEU A 217 16.99 21.27 56.51
C LEU A 217 16.47 20.16 57.45
N GLY A 218 16.59 20.35 58.77
CA GLY A 218 16.13 19.39 59.79
C GLY A 218 17.06 18.20 60.01
N GLY A 219 18.25 18.20 59.39
CA GLY A 219 19.26 17.18 59.60
C GLY A 219 20.15 17.43 60.82
N THR A 220 21.08 16.52 61.07
CA THR A 220 22.01 16.66 62.21
C THR A 220 23.28 17.44 61.88
N GLY A 221 23.58 17.65 60.59
CA GLY A 221 24.87 18.16 60.14
C GLY A 221 26.06 17.22 60.43
N ALA A 222 25.82 15.98 60.88
CA ALA A 222 26.85 15.04 61.28
C ALA A 222 26.64 13.65 60.65
N THR A 223 27.72 12.99 60.25
CA THR A 223 27.68 11.62 59.68
C THR A 223 27.63 10.54 60.75
N THR A 224 28.09 10.85 61.96
CA THR A 224 28.14 9.92 63.10
C THR A 224 27.83 10.68 64.38
N LEU A 225 27.06 10.06 65.29
CA LEU A 225 26.72 10.62 66.59
C LEU A 225 27.28 9.71 67.67
N THR A 226 28.10 10.26 68.57
CA THR A 226 28.61 9.56 69.75
C THR A 226 28.19 10.33 70.99
N GLY A 227 27.51 9.67 71.94
CA GLY A 227 27.05 10.27 73.19
C GLY A 227 25.62 10.80 73.16
N MET A 228 25.28 11.68 74.12
CA MET A 228 23.96 12.31 74.22
C MET A 228 23.86 13.55 73.32
N ILE A 229 22.71 13.72 72.68
CA ILE A 229 22.42 14.80 71.74
C ILE A 229 21.66 15.91 72.47
N LYS A 230 22.16 17.15 72.45
CA LYS A 230 21.43 18.33 72.90
C LYS A 230 20.91 19.10 71.67
N GLY A 231 19.60 19.26 71.53
CA GLY A 231 18.99 20.06 70.46
C GLY A 231 19.40 21.52 70.56
N ASN A 232 19.92 22.11 69.48
CA ASN A 232 20.51 23.46 69.53
C ASN A 232 19.97 24.45 68.48
N GLY A 233 18.74 24.29 67.99
CA GLY A 233 18.10 25.32 67.14
C GLY A 233 18.71 25.47 65.73
N THR A 234 19.92 26.02 65.59
CA THR A 234 20.51 26.47 64.31
C THR A 234 21.92 25.93 63.98
N SER A 235 22.59 25.19 64.87
CA SER A 235 23.97 24.72 64.68
C SER A 235 24.07 23.19 64.54
N ALA A 236 25.19 22.65 64.03
CA ALA A 236 25.37 21.19 63.96
C ALA A 236 25.31 20.56 65.37
N PHE A 237 24.80 19.33 65.49
CA PHE A 237 24.86 18.63 66.76
C PHE A 237 26.32 18.33 67.11
N THR A 238 26.74 18.75 68.30
CA THR A 238 28.01 18.39 68.90
C THR A 238 27.79 17.38 70.03
N ALA A 239 28.71 16.43 70.20
CA ALA A 239 28.67 15.50 71.31
C ALA A 239 28.75 16.27 72.64
N ALA A 240 27.90 15.91 73.61
CA ALA A 240 28.02 16.45 74.96
C ALA A 240 29.35 16.00 75.60
N THR A 241 30.08 16.94 76.21
CA THR A 241 31.24 16.62 77.02
C THR A 241 30.76 16.08 78.37
N ALA A 242 31.22 14.90 78.78
CA ALA A 242 30.83 14.29 80.04
C ALA A 242 31.04 15.26 81.23
N GLY A 243 29.98 15.50 82.00
CA GLY A 243 30.03 16.37 83.20
C GLY A 243 29.83 17.86 82.92
N THR A 244 29.29 18.22 81.74
CA THR A 244 28.97 19.62 81.38
C THR A 244 27.46 19.84 81.16
N ASP A 245 26.65 18.88 81.56
CA ASP A 245 25.18 18.85 81.50
C ASP A 245 24.54 19.11 82.85
#